data_AF-A0A4Z2DG78-F1
#
_entry.id   AF-A0A4Z2DG78-F1
#
_cell.length_a   1.000
_cell.length_b   1.000
_cell.length_c   1.000
_cell.angle_alpha   90.00
_cell.angle_beta   90.00
_cell.angle_gamma   90.00
#
_symmetry.space_group_name_H-M   'P 1'
#
loop_
_entity.id
_entity.type
_entity.pdbx_description
1 polymer ?
#
loop_
_entity_poly.entity_id
_entity_poly.type
_entity_poly.pdbx_seq_one_letter_code
_entity_poly.pdbx_strand_id
1 'polypeptide(L)'
;MTRHHAELAKEFEKLLLNDGRFQITNCVRFGLVCFQLKNDNQLTTALHKELMKKGEIFLVLGCTETNQESKQRKEVEDGEIIENRNELTKVIFLRFVCIHGATMDDIKFAYEKISLAATYILDVEGSCS
;
A
#
# COMPACT_ATOMS: atom_id res chain seq x y z
N MET A 1 -8.22 18.22 19.88
CA MET A 1 -8.55 18.44 18.45
C MET A 1 -7.80 17.52 17.49
N THR A 2 -6.83 16.72 17.95
CA THR A 2 -6.01 15.80 17.13
C THR A 2 -6.53 14.35 17.04
N ARG A 3 -7.69 14.03 17.66
CA ARG A 3 -8.26 12.67 17.64
C ARG A 3 -9.09 12.38 16.38
N HIS A 4 -9.81 13.39 15.88
CA HIS A 4 -10.79 13.16 14.81
C HIS A 4 -10.15 12.67 13.50
N HIS A 5 -9.07 13.30 13.03
CA HIS A 5 -8.37 12.86 11.82
C HIS A 5 -7.69 11.48 11.99
N ALA A 6 -7.29 11.12 13.21
CA ALA A 6 -6.80 9.78 13.51
C ALA A 6 -7.92 8.72 13.47
N GLU A 7 -9.11 9.06 13.97
CA GLU A 7 -10.31 8.20 13.88
C GLU A 7 -10.73 8.00 12.41
N LEU A 8 -10.79 9.07 11.62
CA LEU A 8 -11.10 8.98 10.18
C LEU A 8 -10.10 8.11 9.43
N ALA A 9 -8.80 8.23 9.74
CA ALA A 9 -7.78 7.36 9.15
C ALA A 9 -7.96 5.89 9.56
N LYS A 10 -8.42 5.62 10.79
CA LYS A 10 -8.78 4.27 11.22
C LYS A 10 -10.02 3.73 10.52
N GLU A 11 -11.00 4.57 10.21
CA GLU A 11 -12.13 4.14 9.38
C GLU A 11 -11.70 3.84 7.94
N PHE A 12 -10.83 4.68 7.36
CA PHE A 12 -10.24 4.40 6.05
C PHE A 12 -9.45 3.09 6.03
N GLU A 13 -8.64 2.83 7.07
CA GLU A 13 -7.92 1.56 7.27
C GLU A 13 -8.88 0.36 7.23
N LYS A 14 -10.01 0.43 7.96
CA LYS A 14 -11.01 -0.64 7.97
C LYS A 14 -11.62 -0.88 6.59
N LEU A 15 -11.93 0.17 5.84
CA LEU A 15 -12.48 0.04 4.48
C LEU A 15 -11.51 -0.71 3.56
N LEU A 16 -10.23 -0.34 3.58
CA LEU A 16 -9.19 -1.01 2.80
C LEU A 16 -8.99 -2.48 3.22
N LEU A 17 -9.01 -2.76 4.52
CA LEU A 17 -8.86 -4.13 5.04
C LEU A 17 -10.07 -5.01 4.67
N ASN A 18 -11.28 -4.46 4.68
CA ASN A 18 -12.51 -5.17 4.32
C ASN A 18 -12.57 -5.54 2.84
N ASP A 19 -12.00 -4.69 1.97
CA ASP A 19 -11.91 -4.95 0.52
C ASP A 19 -11.01 -6.17 0.23
N GLY A 20 -9.96 -6.37 1.02
CA GLY A 20 -9.09 -7.54 0.92
C GLY A 20 -8.09 -7.50 -0.23
N ARG A 21 -8.21 -6.60 -1.20
CA ARG A 21 -7.21 -6.38 -2.27
C ARG A 21 -6.03 -5.50 -1.83
N PHE A 22 -6.23 -4.70 -0.79
CA PHE A 22 -5.22 -3.79 -0.26
C PHE A 22 -4.47 -4.38 0.94
N GLN A 23 -3.26 -3.89 1.17
CA GLN A 23 -2.44 -4.17 2.33
C GLN A 23 -1.95 -2.86 2.94
N ILE A 24 -2.10 -2.73 4.27
CA ILE A 24 -1.61 -1.57 5.03
C ILE A 24 -0.14 -1.80 5.37
N THR A 25 0.72 -0.82 5.09
CA THR A 25 2.19 -0.93 5.26
C THR A 25 2.72 -0.21 6.50
N ASN A 26 1.88 0.56 7.21
CA ASN A 26 2.27 1.28 8.41
C ASN A 26 1.30 1.03 9.58
N CYS A 27 1.76 1.31 10.80
CA CYS A 27 0.85 1.51 11.92
C CYS A 27 0.12 2.85 11.74
N VAL A 28 -1.19 2.82 11.47
CA VAL A 28 -2.00 4.04 11.29
C VAL A 28 -1.99 4.88 12.57
N ARG A 29 -1.27 5.99 12.52
CA ARG A 29 -1.12 7.01 13.57
C ARG A 29 -1.15 8.40 12.92
N PHE A 30 -1.57 9.41 13.67
CA PHE A 30 -1.59 10.82 13.23
C PHE A 30 -2.43 11.14 11.99
N GLY A 31 -3.35 10.27 11.57
CA GLY A 31 -4.16 10.49 10.37
C GLY A 31 -3.49 10.06 9.06
N LEU A 32 -2.38 9.33 9.11
CA LEU A 32 -1.67 8.81 7.93
C LEU A 32 -1.94 7.31 7.74
N VAL A 33 -2.36 6.95 6.54
CA VAL A 33 -2.50 5.56 6.09
C VAL A 33 -1.60 5.34 4.88
N CYS A 34 -0.67 4.40 5.01
CA CYS A 34 0.16 3.90 3.94
C CYS A 34 -0.36 2.55 3.51
N PHE A 35 -0.65 2.38 2.23
CA PHE A 35 -1.22 1.15 1.71
C PHE A 35 -0.69 0.83 0.32
N GLN A 36 -0.80 -0.43 -0.08
CA GLN A 36 -0.44 -0.91 -1.41
C GLN A 36 -1.46 -1.93 -1.88
N LEU A 37 -1.49 -2.20 -3.19
CA LEU A 37 -2.17 -3.38 -3.72
C LEU A 37 -1.36 -4.62 -3.38
N LYS A 38 -2.03 -5.70 -2.95
CA LYS A 38 -1.36 -6.93 -2.55
C LYS A 38 -0.48 -7.47 -3.69
N ASN A 39 0.73 -7.91 -3.30
CA ASN A 39 1.66 -8.69 -4.11
C ASN A 39 2.27 -8.00 -5.35
N ASP A 40 2.09 -6.69 -5.56
CA ASP A 40 2.77 -6.04 -6.69
C ASP A 40 3.01 -4.52 -6.54
N ASN A 41 4.29 -4.16 -6.66
CA ASN A 41 4.75 -2.78 -6.75
C ASN A 41 4.33 -2.11 -8.07
N GLN A 42 4.24 -2.87 -9.15
CA GLN A 42 3.81 -2.40 -10.47
C GLN A 42 2.34 -2.02 -10.45
N LEU A 43 1.46 -2.88 -9.90
CA LEU A 43 0.04 -2.57 -9.73
C LEU A 43 -0.17 -1.32 -8.87
N THR A 44 0.56 -1.19 -7.76
CA THR A 44 0.47 0.00 -6.90
C THR A 44 0.89 1.28 -7.65
N THR A 45 1.91 1.18 -8.51
CA THR A 45 2.35 2.31 -9.36
C THR A 45 1.36 2.61 -10.48
N ALA A 46 0.73 1.59 -11.08
CA ALA A 46 -0.30 1.76 -12.09
C ALA A 46 -1.56 2.42 -11.51
N LEU A 47 -2.00 1.97 -10.33
CA LEU A 47 -3.07 2.59 -9.56
C LEU A 47 -2.79 4.08 -9.31
N HIS A 48 -1.57 4.41 -8.86
CA HIS A 48 -1.16 5.80 -8.66
C HIS A 48 -1.32 6.64 -9.93
N LYS A 49 -0.78 6.16 -11.05
CA LYS A 49 -0.85 6.85 -12.35
C LYS A 49 -2.30 7.08 -12.77
N GLU A 50 -3.16 6.07 -12.61
CA GLU A 50 -4.58 6.19 -12.97
C GLU A 50 -5.31 7.21 -12.08
N LEU A 51 -5.05 7.21 -10.78
CA LEU A 51 -5.60 8.22 -9.86
C LEU A 51 -5.13 9.64 -10.23
N MET A 52 -3.83 9.82 -10.54
CA MET A 52 -3.31 11.15 -10.92
C MET A 52 -3.85 11.61 -12.26
N LYS A 53 -4.06 10.69 -13.21
CA LYS A 53 -4.66 10.98 -14.51
C LYS A 53 -6.10 11.46 -14.39
N LYS A 54 -6.89 10.88 -13.47
CA LYS A 54 -8.27 11.32 -13.22
C LYS A 54 -8.33 12.66 -12.49
N GLY A 55 -7.36 12.95 -11.62
CA GLY A 55 -7.25 14.24 -10.93
C GLY A 55 -8.26 14.44 -9.79
N GLU A 56 -9.08 13.44 -9.47
CA GLU A 56 -10.10 13.51 -8.41
C GLU A 56 -9.49 13.38 -7.00
N ILE A 57 -8.40 12.63 -6.87
CA ILE A 57 -7.67 12.43 -5.62
C ILE A 57 -6.19 12.48 -5.90
N PHE A 58 -5.46 13.23 -5.08
CA PHE A 58 -4.01 13.31 -5.16
C PHE A 58 -3.37 12.49 -4.02
N LEU A 59 -2.52 11.53 -4.37
CA LEU A 59 -1.78 10.67 -3.46
C LEU A 59 -0.31 10.72 -3.84
N VAL A 60 0.55 10.45 -2.87
CA VAL A 60 2.00 10.44 -3.09
C VAL A 60 2.54 9.05 -2.85
N LEU A 61 3.35 8.55 -3.79
CA LEU A 61 4.09 7.32 -3.61
C LEU A 61 5.17 7.46 -2.52
N GLY A 62 5.47 6.37 -1.86
CA GLY A 62 6.60 6.18 -0.97
C GLY A 62 7.26 4.83 -1.27
N CYS A 63 8.51 4.68 -0.87
CA CYS A 63 9.17 3.38 -0.86
C CYS A 63 9.77 3.09 0.51
N THR A 64 9.83 1.81 0.85
CA THR A 64 10.59 1.30 1.99
C THR A 64 11.42 0.12 1.52
N GLU A 65 12.62 0.01 2.08
CA GLU A 65 13.56 -1.06 1.82
C GLU A 65 13.63 -1.89 3.09
N THR A 66 13.20 -3.15 3.00
CA THR A 66 13.31 -4.08 4.11
C THR A 66 14.40 -5.08 3.79
N ASN A 67 15.42 -5.12 4.66
CA ASN A 67 16.41 -6.18 4.65
C ASN A 67 15.74 -7.39 5.29
N GLN A 68 15.28 -8.34 4.47
CA GLN A 68 14.91 -9.64 5.01
C GLN A 68 16.20 -10.40 5.30
N GLU A 69 16.68 -10.31 6.55
CA GLU A 69 17.66 -11.26 7.07
C GLU A 69 17.00 -12.63 7.12
N SER A 70 17.27 -13.48 6.13
CA SER A 70 16.97 -14.89 6.19
C SER A 70 17.80 -15.53 7.31
N LYS A 71 17.26 -15.54 8.54
CA LYS A 71 17.77 -16.37 9.63
C LYS A 71 17.61 -17.84 9.26
N GLN A 72 18.71 -18.51 8.90
CA GLN A 72 18.84 -19.95 9.13
C GLN A 72 20.21 -20.25 9.77
N ARG A 73 20.17 -20.89 10.95
CA ARG A 73 21.32 -21.61 11.52
C ARG A 73 21.67 -22.72 10.52
N LYS A 74 22.93 -22.83 10.11
CA LYS A 74 23.45 -24.03 9.46
C LYS A 74 24.78 -24.44 10.09
N GLU A 75 24.76 -25.65 10.64
CA GLU A 75 25.94 -26.46 10.93
C GLU A 75 26.59 -26.89 9.60
N VAL A 76 27.90 -27.09 9.67
CA VAL A 76 28.85 -27.24 8.55
C VAL A 76 28.97 -28.70 8.15
N GLU A 77 28.89 -29.02 6.85
CA GLU A 77 29.77 -30.03 6.23
C GLU A 77 29.76 -29.91 4.69
N ASP A 78 30.97 -29.89 4.12
CA ASP A 78 31.33 -29.94 2.70
C ASP A 78 30.76 -28.89 1.71
N GLY A 79 31.48 -27.76 1.62
CA GLY A 79 32.13 -27.44 0.34
C GLY A 79 31.35 -26.70 -0.76
N GLU A 80 30.28 -25.95 -0.47
CA GLU A 80 29.63 -25.08 -1.47
C GLU A 80 29.71 -23.59 -1.06
N ILE A 81 30.29 -22.74 -1.92
CA ILE A 81 30.22 -21.28 -1.76
C ILE A 81 28.80 -20.85 -2.18
N ILE A 82 27.90 -20.74 -1.22
CA ILE A 82 26.57 -20.18 -1.43
C ILE A 82 26.71 -18.65 -1.44
N GLU A 83 26.65 -18.02 -2.61
CA GLU A 83 26.51 -16.57 -2.73
C GLU A 83 25.17 -16.14 -2.12
N ASN A 84 25.20 -15.64 -0.88
CA ASN A 84 24.03 -15.04 -0.25
C ASN A 84 23.69 -13.74 -0.97
N ARG A 85 22.82 -13.79 -1.97
CA ARG A 85 22.18 -12.60 -2.51
C ARG A 85 21.21 -12.09 -1.45
N ASN A 86 21.62 -11.08 -0.68
CA ASN A 86 20.69 -10.28 0.11
C ASN A 86 19.65 -9.70 -0.85
N GLU A 87 18.45 -10.27 -0.87
CA GLU A 87 17.38 -9.80 -1.72
C GLU A 87 16.72 -8.61 -1.03
N LEU A 88 17.12 -7.41 -1.43
CA LEU A 88 16.55 -6.16 -0.95
C LEU A 88 15.11 -6.06 -1.47
N THR A 89 14.14 -6.45 -0.65
CA THR A 89 12.73 -6.32 -1.01
C THR A 89 12.30 -4.87 -0.86
N LYS A 90 12.33 -4.15 -1.98
CA LYS A 90 11.77 -2.80 -2.09
C LYS A 90 10.25 -2.88 -2.17
N VAL A 91 9.57 -2.09 -1.34
CA VAL A 91 8.11 -2.04 -1.25
C VAL A 91 7.64 -0.63 -1.60
N ILE A 92 6.73 -0.52 -2.55
CA ILE A 92 6.13 0.76 -2.99
C ILE A 92 4.71 0.87 -2.44
N PHE A 93 4.40 1.99 -1.79
CA PHE A 93 3.09 2.23 -1.18
C PHE A 93 2.58 3.64 -1.49
N LEU A 94 1.27 3.82 -1.39
CA LEU A 94 0.57 5.09 -1.46
C LEU A 94 0.37 5.67 -0.07
N ARG A 95 0.51 7.00 0.04
CA ARG A 95 0.24 7.75 1.28
C ARG A 95 -1.08 8.51 1.17
N PHE A 96 -2.00 8.21 2.08
CA PHE A 96 -3.22 8.95 2.30
C PHE A 96 -3.17 9.67 3.64
N VAL A 97 -3.41 10.98 3.64
CA VAL A 97 -3.37 11.82 4.84
C VAL A 97 -4.72 12.46 5.04
N CYS A 98 -5.34 12.19 6.19
CA CYS A 98 -6.55 12.88 6.63
C CYS A 98 -6.20 14.30 7.05
N ILE A 99 -6.70 15.29 6.31
CA ILE A 99 -6.51 16.71 6.61
C ILE A 99 -7.53 17.22 7.63
N HIS A 100 -7.25 18.38 8.23
CA HIS A 100 -8.21 19.04 9.11
C HIS A 100 -9.48 19.41 8.34
N GLY A 101 -10.65 19.19 8.95
CA GLY A 101 -11.95 19.46 8.33
C GLY A 101 -12.49 18.34 7.44
N ALA A 102 -11.73 17.27 7.20
CA ALA A 102 -12.24 16.09 6.52
C ALA A 102 -13.37 15.44 7.34
N THR A 103 -14.34 14.87 6.63
CA THR A 103 -15.51 14.19 7.18
C THR A 103 -15.53 12.72 6.77
N MET A 104 -16.43 11.92 7.34
CA MET A 104 -16.60 10.53 6.94
C MET A 104 -17.03 10.37 5.48
N ASP A 105 -17.74 11.34 4.90
CA ASP A 105 -18.16 11.25 3.50
C ASP A 105 -16.97 11.51 2.56
N ASP A 106 -16.01 12.37 2.95
CA ASP A 106 -14.74 12.50 2.24
C ASP A 106 -13.93 11.20 2.26
N ILE A 107 -13.94 10.49 3.39
CA ILE A 107 -13.28 9.17 3.51
C ILE A 107 -13.93 8.13 2.60
N LYS A 108 -15.26 8.06 2.58
CA LYS A 108 -16.00 7.14 1.69
C LYS A 108 -15.75 7.48 0.22
N PHE A 109 -15.82 8.76 -0.14
CA PHE A 109 -15.53 9.23 -1.49
C PHE A 109 -14.11 8.85 -1.90
N ALA A 110 -13.14 9.08 -1.01
CA ALA A 110 -11.75 8.74 -1.27
C ALA A 110 -11.57 7.23 -1.54
N TYR A 111 -12.14 6.42 -0.67
CA TYR A 111 -12.13 4.97 -0.81
C TYR A 111 -12.83 4.49 -2.08
N GLU A 112 -14.00 5.03 -2.41
CA GLU A 112 -14.76 4.65 -3.61
C GLU A 112 -13.92 4.84 -4.88
N LYS A 113 -13.29 6.00 -5.04
CA LYS A 113 -12.45 6.29 -6.21
C LYS A 113 -11.21 5.41 -6.27
N ILE A 114 -10.57 5.16 -5.13
CA ILE A 114 -9.42 4.24 -5.05
C ILE A 114 -9.85 2.81 -5.40
N SER A 115 -10.99 2.35 -4.88
CA SER A 115 -11.52 1.01 -5.13
C SER A 115 -11.92 0.83 -6.60
N LEU A 116 -12.58 1.82 -7.21
CA LEU A 116 -12.93 1.82 -8.63
C LEU A 116 -11.69 1.78 -9.53
N ALA A 117 -10.67 2.60 -9.21
CA ALA A 117 -9.42 2.59 -9.94
C ALA A 117 -8.68 1.24 -9.77
N ALA A 118 -8.68 0.67 -8.58
CA ALA A 118 -8.09 -0.66 -8.34
C ALA A 118 -8.80 -1.76 -9.13
N THR A 119 -10.14 -1.75 -9.18
CA THR A 119 -10.92 -2.69 -10.02
C THR A 119 -10.51 -2.55 -11.49
N TYR A 120 -10.48 -1.33 -12.02
CA TYR A 120 -10.07 -1.08 -13.40
C TYR A 120 -8.67 -1.62 -13.72
N ILE A 121 -7.69 -1.38 -12.85
CA ILE A 121 -6.32 -1.87 -13.05
C ILE A 121 -6.26 -3.41 -13.03
N LEU A 122 -7.01 -4.05 -12.12
CA LEU A 122 -7.04 -5.52 -12.03
C LEU A 122 -7.77 -6.17 -13.21
N ASP A 123 -8.84 -5.55 -13.71
CA ASP A 123 -9.58 -6.06 -14.87
C ASP A 123 -8.76 -5.97 -16.17
N VAL A 124 -7.95 -4.90 -16.32
CA VAL A 124 -7.05 -4.73 -17.47
C VAL A 124 -5.98 -5.81 -17.49
N GLU A 125 -5.35 -6.11 -16.35
CA GLU A 125 -4.35 -7.18 -16.25
C GLU A 125 -4.99 -8.58 -16.43
N GLY A 126 -6.23 -8.77 -15.95
CA GLY A 126 -6.98 -10.02 -16.13
C GLY A 126 -7.45 -10.29 -17.57
N SER A 127 -7.52 -9.26 -18.42
CA SER A 127 -7.94 -9.38 -19.83
C SER A 127 -6.79 -9.75 -20.77
N CYS A 128 -5.54 -9.77 -20.28
CA CYS A 128 -4.34 -10.04 -21.06
C CYS A 128 -3.76 -11.45 -20.85
N SER A 129 -4.47 -12.34 -20.13
CA SER A 129 -4.07 -13.74 -19.89
C SER A 129 -4.86 -14.73 -20.75
#